data_AF-A0A3C0VYB4-F1
#
_entry.id   AF-A0A3C0VYB4-F1
#
_cell.length_a   1.000
_cell.length_b   1.000
_cell.length_c   1.000
_cell.angle_alpha   90.00
_cell.angle_beta   90.00
_cell.angle_gamma   90.00
#
_symmetry.space_group_name_H-M   'P 1'
#
loop_
_entity.id
_entity.type
_entity.pdbx_description
1 polymer ?
#
loop_
_entity_poly.entity_id
_entity_poly.type
_entity_poly.pdbx_seq_one_letter_code
_entity_poly.pdbx_strand_id
1 'polypeptide(L)'
;MGALGQAEKQPPATTAMKAVVDQVEADWVDGRWANTEVGPFLASTILTPRVRVDKGIAIKVGDKAQATVCFNTELLGYNAAWTGGFLNMKANRYGLTSWPDPKGDMIFVNGNAVGWAHGSDWNDPRANRRGPLPRHWAKYRGLYRHGKRVALHYTVGDATILESPWAGEVGGQPFLSRTLEIGAAGKSLSSLVASDPKMTATLVDSTTAKLTDDSKAIWVRALGQGATLSVSGKRIYLNIAPGKAKRLAKVLICNSEKGLNKVTARHSAIESPARFTKGGPGIWQLLKTKGIVGKPRDAFAVDTIRLPFDNPWKALLFTSGHDFLEDQSALVATVHGDVWRVTGIDDKLESITWTRFATGLFQPLGLKVVNNRGYVIGRDQITR
;
A
#
# COMPACT_ATOMS: atom_id res chain seq x y z
N MET A 1 -12.43 14.98 -55.28
CA MET A 1 -11.35 15.42 -54.37
C MET A 1 -11.63 14.83 -53.00
N GLY A 2 -11.02 13.70 -52.67
CA GLY A 2 -11.13 13.07 -51.35
C GLY A 2 -9.73 12.98 -50.75
N ALA A 3 -9.47 13.77 -49.71
CA ALA A 3 -8.22 13.72 -48.96
C ALA A 3 -8.33 12.62 -47.91
N LEU A 4 -7.69 11.47 -48.18
CA LEU A 4 -7.40 10.46 -47.17
C LEU A 4 -6.17 10.93 -46.40
N GLY A 5 -6.39 11.35 -45.14
CA GLY A 5 -5.31 11.63 -44.20
C GLY A 5 -4.50 10.36 -43.95
N GLN A 6 -3.22 10.41 -44.31
CA GLN A 6 -2.25 9.38 -43.97
C GLN A 6 -2.09 9.35 -42.45
N ALA A 7 -2.44 8.22 -41.82
CA ALA A 7 -2.02 7.94 -40.46
C ALA A 7 -0.49 7.85 -40.44
N GLU A 8 0.16 8.64 -39.59
CA GLU A 8 1.60 8.54 -39.34
C GLU A 8 1.94 7.11 -38.90
N LYS A 9 2.87 6.48 -39.63
CA LYS A 9 3.46 5.20 -39.22
C LYS A 9 4.25 5.44 -37.92
N GLN A 10 3.74 4.92 -36.79
CA GLN A 10 4.58 4.72 -35.61
C GLN A 10 5.72 3.76 -35.98
N PRO A 11 6.98 4.09 -35.66
CA PRO A 11 8.09 3.18 -35.91
C PRO A 11 7.96 1.95 -35.00
N PRO A 12 8.33 0.75 -35.47
CA PRO A 12 8.41 -0.42 -34.61
C PRO A 12 9.51 -0.17 -33.56
N ALA A 13 9.11 -0.09 -32.29
CA ALA A 13 10.03 0.05 -31.17
C ALA A 13 10.70 -1.31 -30.87
N THR A 14 11.65 -1.70 -31.72
CA THR A 14 12.61 -2.75 -31.40
C THR A 14 13.93 -2.41 -32.06
N THR A 15 14.69 -1.50 -31.45
CA THR A 15 16.14 -1.55 -31.59
C THR A 15 16.57 -2.90 -31.04
N ALA A 16 17.20 -3.75 -31.85
CA ALA A 16 17.72 -5.02 -31.38
C ALA A 16 18.58 -4.78 -30.12
N MET A 17 18.29 -5.49 -29.03
CA MET A 17 19.08 -5.34 -27.81
C MET A 17 20.53 -5.68 -28.14
N LYS A 18 21.47 -4.89 -27.58
CA LYS A 18 22.91 -5.18 -27.66
C LYS A 18 23.20 -6.58 -27.16
N ALA A 19 24.30 -7.19 -27.61
CA ALA A 19 24.78 -8.43 -27.01
C ALA A 19 24.97 -8.23 -25.50
N VAL A 20 24.71 -9.28 -24.70
CA VAL A 20 24.70 -9.19 -23.22
C VAL A 20 25.98 -8.57 -22.66
N VAL A 21 27.13 -8.89 -23.26
CA VAL A 21 28.45 -8.37 -22.85
C VAL A 21 28.63 -6.87 -23.10
N ASP A 22 27.87 -6.29 -24.02
CA ASP A 22 27.95 -4.88 -24.43
C ASP A 22 26.87 -4.01 -23.75
N GLN A 23 25.99 -4.63 -22.95
CA GLN A 23 24.92 -3.93 -22.27
C GLN A 23 25.45 -3.17 -21.05
N VAL A 24 25.03 -1.92 -20.92
CA VAL A 24 25.33 -1.05 -19.77
C VAL A 24 24.03 -0.66 -19.04
N GLU A 25 24.12 -0.09 -17.83
CA GLU A 25 22.93 0.29 -17.05
C GLU A 25 21.94 1.19 -17.82
N ALA A 26 22.43 2.07 -18.68
CA ALA A 26 21.60 2.97 -19.49
C ALA A 26 20.68 2.21 -20.47
N ASP A 27 21.11 1.03 -20.95
CA ASP A 27 20.31 0.19 -21.86
C ASP A 27 19.09 -0.44 -21.15
N TRP A 28 19.09 -0.42 -19.81
CA TRP A 28 18.05 -1.00 -18.96
C TRP A 28 17.14 0.06 -18.32
N VAL A 29 17.27 1.33 -18.69
CA VAL A 29 16.38 2.39 -18.21
C VAL A 29 15.06 2.33 -18.98
N ASP A 30 13.98 1.99 -18.27
CA ASP A 30 12.64 1.90 -18.85
C ASP A 30 11.60 2.41 -17.83
N GLY A 31 10.90 3.48 -18.21
CA GLY A 31 9.94 4.16 -17.34
C GLY A 31 8.53 3.55 -17.33
N ARG A 32 8.26 2.44 -18.03
CA ARG A 32 6.89 1.93 -18.22
C ARG A 32 6.18 1.59 -16.92
N TRP A 33 6.90 1.18 -15.87
CA TRP A 33 6.29 0.89 -14.57
C TRP A 33 5.60 2.12 -13.96
N ALA A 34 6.05 3.34 -14.29
CA ALA A 34 5.40 4.58 -13.86
C ALA A 34 3.96 4.74 -14.38
N ASN A 35 3.63 4.07 -15.50
CA ASN A 35 2.31 4.09 -16.11
C ASN A 35 1.41 2.95 -15.60
N THR A 36 1.95 2.00 -14.83
CA THR A 36 1.19 0.86 -14.31
C THR A 36 0.19 1.32 -13.26
N GLU A 37 -1.07 0.91 -13.40
CA GLU A 37 -2.04 1.05 -12.33
C GLU A 37 -1.78 -0.03 -11.27
N VAL A 38 -1.00 0.28 -10.24
CA VAL A 38 -0.61 -0.68 -9.17
C VAL A 38 -1.74 -1.06 -8.20
N GLY A 39 -2.93 -0.49 -8.36
CA GLY A 39 -4.06 -0.66 -7.45
C GLY A 39 -4.05 0.30 -6.25
N PRO A 40 -4.70 -0.06 -5.12
CA PRO A 40 -4.89 0.83 -3.97
C PRO A 40 -3.63 1.08 -3.13
N PHE A 41 -2.61 0.22 -3.25
CA PHE A 41 -1.37 0.38 -2.52
C PHE A 41 -0.16 -0.13 -3.30
N LEU A 42 1.04 0.22 -2.84
CA LEU A 42 2.30 -0.37 -3.26
C LEU A 42 3.19 -0.58 -2.02
N ALA A 43 3.63 -1.81 -1.81
CA ALA A 43 4.66 -2.17 -0.86
C ALA A 43 6.03 -2.04 -1.54
N SER A 44 6.93 -1.26 -0.93
CA SER A 44 8.26 -0.98 -1.46
C SER A 44 9.16 -0.44 -0.35
N THR A 45 10.45 -0.34 -0.64
CA THR A 45 11.27 0.68 0.01
C THR A 45 10.85 2.04 -0.52
N ILE A 46 10.53 3.00 0.35
CA ILE A 46 10.02 4.33 -0.03
C ILE A 46 10.94 5.41 0.55
N LEU A 47 11.38 6.34 -0.30
CA LEU A 47 12.18 7.48 0.10
C LEU A 47 11.28 8.65 0.48
N THR A 48 10.80 8.62 1.73
CA THR A 48 10.10 9.77 2.31
C THR A 48 11.08 10.90 2.61
N PRO A 49 10.62 12.16 2.81
CA PRO A 49 11.51 13.22 3.23
C PRO A 49 12.32 12.83 4.46
N ARG A 50 13.63 13.04 4.41
CA ARG A 50 14.61 12.82 5.49
C ARG A 50 15.01 11.36 5.76
N VAL A 51 14.17 10.38 5.43
CA VAL A 51 14.44 8.97 5.78
C VAL A 51 13.96 7.99 4.71
N ARG A 52 14.66 6.86 4.63
CA ARG A 52 14.23 5.70 3.87
C ARG A 52 13.36 4.80 4.73
N VAL A 53 12.20 4.42 4.23
CA VAL A 53 11.32 3.40 4.82
C VAL A 53 11.61 2.08 4.12
N ASP A 54 12.36 1.19 4.76
CA ASP A 54 12.82 -0.05 4.11
C ASP A 54 11.67 -0.97 3.71
N LYS A 55 10.63 -1.09 4.57
CA LYS A 55 9.39 -1.83 4.30
C LYS A 55 8.17 -0.91 4.49
N GLY A 56 7.91 -0.10 3.48
CA GLY A 56 6.78 0.82 3.46
C GLY A 56 5.61 0.29 2.65
N ILE A 57 4.40 0.64 3.06
CA ILE A 57 3.18 0.45 2.28
C ILE A 57 2.60 1.84 1.99
N ALA A 58 2.76 2.31 0.76
CA ALA A 58 2.07 3.51 0.29
C ALA A 58 0.63 3.16 -0.07
N ILE A 59 -0.35 3.80 0.55
CA ILE A 59 -1.77 3.52 0.38
C ILE A 59 -2.45 4.78 -0.18
N LYS A 60 -3.09 4.64 -1.35
CA LYS A 60 -3.97 5.67 -1.92
C LYS A 60 -5.23 5.74 -1.06
N VAL A 61 -5.60 6.93 -0.61
CA VAL A 61 -6.75 7.15 0.27
C VAL A 61 -7.72 8.16 -0.31
N GLY A 62 -9.02 7.86 -0.18
CA GLY A 62 -10.11 8.65 -0.75
C GLY A 62 -10.61 8.13 -2.09
N ASP A 63 -11.86 8.44 -2.42
CA ASP A 63 -12.55 7.90 -3.62
C ASP A 63 -11.84 8.27 -4.92
N LYS A 64 -11.17 9.43 -4.92
CA LYS A 64 -10.38 9.99 -6.03
C LYS A 64 -8.87 9.93 -5.74
N ALA A 65 -8.44 9.14 -4.76
CA ALA A 65 -7.05 9.10 -4.28
C ALA A 65 -6.51 10.51 -3.90
N GLN A 66 -7.31 11.29 -3.17
CA GLN A 66 -7.00 12.66 -2.77
C GLN A 66 -5.68 12.79 -1.99
N ALA A 67 -5.30 11.75 -1.25
CA ALA A 67 -4.06 11.69 -0.51
C ALA A 67 -3.42 10.30 -0.58
N THR A 68 -2.20 10.21 -0.10
CA THR A 68 -1.48 8.96 0.12
C THR A 68 -0.89 8.94 1.52
N VAL A 69 -0.88 7.77 2.14
CA VAL A 69 -0.22 7.53 3.43
C VAL A 69 0.85 6.45 3.28
N CYS A 70 1.99 6.59 3.93
CA CYS A 70 3.04 5.56 3.99
C CYS A 70 3.06 4.91 5.37
N PHE A 71 2.69 3.64 5.45
CA PHE A 71 2.76 2.85 6.67
C PHE A 71 4.08 2.05 6.72
N ASN A 72 4.86 2.21 7.78
CA ASN A 72 6.10 1.47 8.00
C ASN A 72 5.78 0.16 8.75
N THR A 73 5.95 -0.99 8.09
CA THR A 73 5.63 -2.31 8.67
C THR A 73 6.66 -2.82 9.68
N GLU A 74 7.83 -2.19 9.73
CA GLU A 74 8.84 -2.52 10.72
C GLU A 74 8.61 -1.80 12.05
N LEU A 75 8.13 -0.55 11.98
CA LEU A 75 7.89 0.33 13.13
C LEU A 75 6.40 0.50 13.50
N LEU A 76 5.50 -0.10 12.73
CA LEU A 76 4.05 -0.17 13.01
C LEU A 76 3.40 1.21 13.14
N GLY A 77 3.80 2.16 12.30
CA GLY A 77 3.30 3.53 12.31
C GLY A 77 3.28 4.17 10.94
N TYR A 78 2.50 5.24 10.81
CA TYR A 78 2.52 6.07 9.61
C TYR A 78 3.80 6.90 9.62
N ASN A 79 4.65 6.70 8.62
CA ASN A 79 5.86 7.50 8.44
C ASN A 79 5.50 8.89 7.90
N ALA A 80 4.59 8.98 6.93
CA ALA A 80 4.20 10.24 6.31
C ALA A 80 2.80 10.15 5.66
N ALA A 81 2.22 11.31 5.38
CA ALA A 81 1.05 11.45 4.52
C ALA A 81 1.23 12.68 3.61
N TRP A 82 0.71 12.60 2.38
CA TRP A 82 0.83 13.68 1.39
C TRP A 82 -0.36 13.74 0.43
N THR A 83 -0.54 14.89 -0.22
CA THR A 83 -1.50 15.11 -1.31
C THR A 83 -0.76 15.29 -2.64
N GLY A 84 -1.48 15.52 -3.75
CA GLY A 84 -0.85 15.86 -5.03
C GLY A 84 -0.29 14.67 -5.83
N GLY A 85 -0.67 13.44 -5.47
CA GLY A 85 -0.35 12.24 -6.24
C GLY A 85 0.05 11.05 -5.37
N PHE A 86 0.39 9.94 -6.03
CA PHE A 86 0.82 8.71 -5.38
C PHE A 86 2.34 8.70 -5.16
N LEU A 87 3.11 8.16 -6.09
CA LEU A 87 4.57 8.03 -5.99
C LEU A 87 5.24 8.45 -7.30
N ASN A 88 6.46 9.00 -7.20
CA ASN A 88 7.37 9.17 -8.32
C ASN A 88 8.11 7.84 -8.56
N MET A 89 7.59 7.04 -9.48
CA MET A 89 8.22 5.78 -9.88
C MET A 89 9.50 6.05 -10.66
N LYS A 90 10.52 5.20 -10.46
CA LYS A 90 11.84 5.34 -11.09
C LYS A 90 11.97 4.42 -12.30
N ALA A 91 12.91 4.72 -13.20
CA ALA A 91 13.04 4.01 -14.48
C ALA A 91 14.21 2.99 -14.51
N ASN A 92 15.19 3.11 -13.62
CA ASN A 92 16.38 2.23 -13.63
C ASN A 92 15.96 0.76 -13.51
N ARG A 93 16.35 -0.05 -14.50
CA ARG A 93 15.97 -1.46 -14.62
C ARG A 93 14.47 -1.69 -14.47
N TYR A 94 13.66 -1.01 -15.29
CA TYR A 94 12.20 -1.05 -15.20
C TYR A 94 11.64 -0.59 -13.84
N GLY A 95 12.42 0.22 -13.14
CA GLY A 95 12.18 0.69 -11.77
C GLY A 95 12.46 -0.32 -10.65
N LEU A 96 13.08 -1.46 -10.95
CA LEU A 96 13.32 -2.51 -9.94
C LEU A 96 14.48 -2.20 -8.98
N THR A 97 15.42 -1.35 -9.37
CA THR A 97 16.64 -1.07 -8.59
C THR A 97 16.66 0.30 -7.92
N SER A 98 15.63 1.10 -8.13
CA SER A 98 15.51 2.44 -7.55
C SER A 98 14.21 2.57 -6.77
N TRP A 99 14.26 3.33 -5.67
CA TRP A 99 13.14 3.44 -4.74
C TRP A 99 12.22 4.61 -5.10
N PRO A 100 10.89 4.43 -5.11
CA PRO A 100 9.96 5.53 -5.29
C PRO A 100 9.98 6.50 -4.11
N ASP A 101 9.62 7.75 -4.38
CA ASP A 101 9.42 8.81 -3.38
C ASP A 101 8.02 9.44 -3.54
N PRO A 102 7.51 10.13 -2.50
CA PRO A 102 6.24 10.85 -2.58
C PRO A 102 6.18 11.87 -3.73
N LYS A 103 5.08 11.87 -4.48
CA LYS A 103 4.91 12.77 -5.63
C LYS A 103 4.57 14.22 -5.26
N GLY A 104 3.84 14.45 -4.18
CA GLY A 104 3.31 15.77 -3.85
C GLY A 104 3.57 16.20 -2.42
N ASP A 105 2.73 17.11 -1.93
CA ASP A 105 3.02 17.91 -0.75
C ASP A 105 2.71 17.18 0.56
N MET A 106 3.66 17.24 1.49
CA MET A 106 3.51 16.59 2.79
C MET A 106 2.41 17.24 3.63
N ILE A 107 1.48 16.41 4.10
CA ILE A 107 0.58 16.75 5.21
C ILE A 107 1.38 16.69 6.51
N PHE A 108 2.02 15.55 6.81
CA PHE A 108 2.89 15.38 7.98
C PHE A 108 4.03 14.40 7.68
N VAL A 109 5.11 14.47 8.48
CA VAL A 109 6.26 13.57 8.40
C VAL A 109 6.70 13.16 9.81
N ASN A 110 6.38 11.92 10.19
CA ASN A 110 6.81 11.29 11.45
C ASN A 110 8.24 10.76 11.39
N GLY A 111 8.73 10.44 10.20
CA GLY A 111 10.02 9.78 10.01
C GLY A 111 10.01 8.34 10.52
N ASN A 112 11.19 7.75 10.75
CA ASN A 112 11.34 6.40 11.31
C ASN A 112 11.19 6.41 12.83
N ALA A 113 10.02 6.84 13.31
CA ALA A 113 9.62 6.76 14.70
C ALA A 113 8.79 5.49 14.95
N VAL A 114 8.88 4.95 16.17
CA VAL A 114 8.02 3.84 16.61
C VAL A 114 6.56 4.32 16.58
N GLY A 115 5.67 3.54 15.95
CA GLY A 115 4.27 3.91 15.76
C GLY A 115 3.41 3.77 17.02
N TRP A 116 3.84 2.92 17.96
CA TRP A 116 3.18 2.65 19.23
C TRP A 116 4.19 2.61 20.37
N ALA A 117 3.88 3.19 21.51
CA ALA A 117 4.73 3.07 22.70
C ALA A 117 4.65 1.67 23.31
N HIS A 118 5.72 1.27 24.01
CA HIS A 118 5.65 0.16 24.96
C HIS A 118 5.69 0.74 26.38
N GLY A 119 4.51 0.86 27.00
CA GLY A 119 4.36 1.69 28.19
C GLY A 119 4.56 3.16 27.82
N SER A 120 5.54 3.80 28.46
CA SER A 120 5.96 5.18 28.15
C SER A 120 7.17 5.25 27.21
N ASP A 121 7.73 4.12 26.80
CA ASP A 121 8.93 4.08 25.94
C ASP A 121 8.58 4.26 24.46
N TRP A 122 9.30 5.20 23.83
CA TRP A 122 9.17 5.57 22.42
C TRP A 122 10.47 5.35 21.63
N ASN A 123 11.51 4.83 22.28
CA ASN A 123 12.79 4.56 21.64
C ASN A 123 12.67 3.34 20.73
N ASP A 124 13.34 3.38 19.57
CA ASP A 124 13.41 2.23 18.67
C ASP A 124 14.27 1.13 19.31
N PRO A 125 13.67 -0.02 19.72
CA PRO A 125 14.39 -1.07 20.46
C PRO A 125 15.22 -1.97 19.52
N ARG A 126 15.14 -1.78 18.20
CA ARG A 126 15.72 -2.71 17.23
C ARG A 126 17.22 -2.50 17.10
N ALA A 127 17.98 -3.59 17.19
CA ALA A 127 19.40 -3.59 16.89
C ALA A 127 19.64 -3.05 15.47
N ASN A 128 20.54 -2.07 15.33
CA ASN A 128 20.87 -1.40 14.07
C ASN A 128 19.66 -0.77 13.32
N ARG A 129 18.51 -0.62 13.99
CA ARG A 129 17.27 -0.04 13.43
C ARG A 129 16.73 -0.76 12.18
N ARG A 130 16.93 -2.08 12.08
CA ARG A 130 16.47 -2.93 10.96
C ARG A 130 15.56 -4.05 11.45
N GLY A 131 14.66 -4.50 10.58
CA GLY A 131 13.74 -5.60 10.88
C GLY A 131 12.51 -5.15 11.69
N PRO A 132 11.59 -6.06 12.00
CA PRO A 132 10.37 -5.72 12.76
C PRO A 132 10.67 -5.41 14.22
N LEU A 133 9.77 -4.65 14.86
CA LEU A 133 9.73 -4.51 16.32
C LEU A 133 9.67 -5.88 17.04
N PRO A 134 10.14 -5.96 18.30
CA PRO A 134 9.93 -7.11 19.16
C PRO A 134 8.44 -7.49 19.25
N ARG A 135 8.13 -8.80 19.18
CA ARG A 135 6.74 -9.28 19.08
C ARG A 135 5.85 -8.89 20.26
N HIS A 136 6.43 -8.77 21.46
CA HIS A 136 5.71 -8.33 22.66
C HIS A 136 5.38 -6.83 22.62
N TRP A 137 6.10 -6.05 21.81
CA TRP A 137 5.83 -4.63 21.60
C TRP A 137 4.72 -4.46 20.57
N ALA A 138 4.98 -4.90 19.34
CA ALA A 138 4.00 -4.87 18.26
C ALA A 138 4.39 -5.86 17.15
N LYS A 139 3.41 -6.33 16.38
CA LYS A 139 3.65 -7.25 15.25
C LYS A 139 2.70 -7.00 14.09
N TYR A 140 3.26 -6.72 12.91
CA TYR A 140 2.50 -6.69 11.67
C TYR A 140 1.96 -8.08 11.32
N ARG A 141 0.68 -8.16 10.92
CA ARG A 141 0.01 -9.42 10.55
C ARG A 141 -0.41 -9.47 9.10
N GLY A 142 -0.52 -8.33 8.42
CA GLY A 142 -0.89 -8.23 7.02
C GLY A 142 -1.85 -7.07 6.76
N LEU A 143 -2.48 -7.11 5.60
CA LEU A 143 -3.56 -6.19 5.23
C LEU A 143 -4.66 -6.93 4.47
N TYR A 144 -5.83 -6.30 4.45
CA TYR A 144 -6.98 -6.70 3.66
C TYR A 144 -7.28 -5.61 2.63
N ARG A 145 -7.83 -6.03 1.48
CA ARG A 145 -8.37 -5.14 0.46
C ARG A 145 -9.87 -5.36 0.32
N HIS A 146 -10.63 -4.27 0.29
CA HIS A 146 -12.05 -4.28 -0.03
C HIS A 146 -12.35 -3.18 -1.06
N GLY A 147 -12.45 -3.55 -2.35
CA GLY A 147 -12.47 -2.56 -3.43
C GLY A 147 -11.20 -1.70 -3.43
N LYS A 148 -11.36 -0.38 -3.27
CA LYS A 148 -10.25 0.59 -3.12
C LYS A 148 -9.78 0.79 -1.67
N ARG A 149 -10.45 0.18 -0.68
CA ARG A 149 -10.10 0.31 0.74
C ARG A 149 -8.99 -0.66 1.11
N VAL A 150 -8.08 -0.20 1.97
CA VAL A 150 -7.09 -1.02 2.66
C VAL A 150 -7.39 -1.00 4.16
N ALA A 151 -7.35 -2.18 4.79
CA ALA A 151 -7.37 -2.33 6.24
C ALA A 151 -6.11 -3.08 6.69
N LEU A 152 -5.29 -2.42 7.49
CA LEU A 152 -4.09 -2.94 8.12
C LEU A 152 -4.47 -3.81 9.32
N HIS A 153 -3.73 -4.90 9.52
CA HIS A 153 -3.92 -5.81 10.65
C HIS A 153 -2.58 -6.01 11.36
N TYR A 154 -2.56 -5.74 12.66
CA TYR A 154 -1.38 -5.91 13.49
C TYR A 154 -1.76 -6.08 14.97
N THR A 155 -0.77 -6.36 15.82
CA THR A 155 -0.95 -6.39 17.28
C THR A 155 -0.06 -5.35 17.95
N VAL A 156 -0.50 -4.83 19.11
CA VAL A 156 0.26 -3.94 20.01
C VAL A 156 0.10 -4.48 21.42
N GLY A 157 1.18 -4.99 22.00
CA GLY A 157 1.09 -5.94 23.11
C GLY A 157 0.11 -7.07 22.77
N ASP A 158 -0.87 -7.29 23.63
CA ASP A 158 -1.91 -8.30 23.45
C ASP A 158 -3.11 -7.80 22.63
N ALA A 159 -3.20 -6.50 22.37
CA ALA A 159 -4.32 -5.92 21.65
C ALA A 159 -4.18 -6.17 20.15
N THR A 160 -5.23 -6.72 19.52
CA THR A 160 -5.35 -6.74 18.06
C THR A 160 -5.82 -5.39 17.56
N ILE A 161 -5.21 -4.88 16.50
CA ILE A 161 -5.58 -3.63 15.84
C ILE A 161 -5.96 -3.93 14.38
N LEU A 162 -7.16 -3.50 14.00
CA LEU A 162 -7.55 -3.33 12.61
C LEU A 162 -7.65 -1.84 12.32
N GLU A 163 -6.93 -1.36 11.30
CA GLU A 163 -6.85 0.06 11.01
C GLU A 163 -7.06 0.35 9.53
N SER A 164 -7.95 1.28 9.20
CA SER A 164 -8.17 1.70 7.81
C SER A 164 -8.00 3.22 7.68
N PRO A 165 -7.01 3.69 6.90
CA PRO A 165 -6.87 5.10 6.57
C PRO A 165 -7.82 5.51 5.44
N TRP A 166 -8.27 6.76 5.44
CA TRP A 166 -9.09 7.31 4.35
C TRP A 166 -8.96 8.82 4.23
N ALA A 167 -9.25 9.38 3.04
CA ALA A 167 -9.32 10.81 2.83
C ALA A 167 -10.63 11.20 2.14
N GLY A 168 -11.04 12.45 2.27
CA GLY A 168 -12.26 12.95 1.65
C GLY A 168 -12.42 14.44 1.86
N GLU A 169 -13.61 14.95 1.54
CA GLU A 169 -13.97 16.35 1.72
C GLU A 169 -15.38 16.46 2.31
N VAL A 170 -15.57 17.42 3.21
CA VAL A 170 -16.89 17.78 3.74
C VAL A 170 -17.10 19.28 3.55
N GLY A 171 -18.03 19.66 2.67
CA GLY A 171 -18.31 21.07 2.37
C GLY A 171 -17.06 21.83 1.93
N GLY A 172 -16.27 21.23 1.03
CA GLY A 172 -15.01 21.78 0.50
C GLY A 172 -13.83 21.79 1.48
N GLN A 173 -13.96 21.14 2.65
CA GLN A 173 -12.87 21.03 3.62
C GLN A 173 -12.24 19.63 3.54
N PRO A 174 -10.95 19.50 3.16
CA PRO A 174 -10.30 18.21 3.06
C PRO A 174 -10.01 17.62 4.43
N PHE A 175 -10.07 16.30 4.51
CA PHE A 175 -9.65 15.55 5.69
C PHE A 175 -8.90 14.28 5.32
N LEU A 176 -8.00 13.87 6.20
CA LEU A 176 -7.48 12.53 6.32
C LEU A 176 -8.05 11.92 7.61
N SER A 177 -8.25 10.61 7.62
CA SER A 177 -8.75 9.88 8.77
C SER A 177 -8.01 8.57 8.96
N ARG A 178 -7.88 8.15 10.22
CA ARG A 178 -7.47 6.81 10.62
C ARG A 178 -8.60 6.23 11.46
N THR A 179 -9.19 5.11 11.04
CA THR A 179 -10.22 4.42 11.83
C THR A 179 -9.64 3.13 12.39
N LEU A 180 -9.73 2.95 13.70
CA LEU A 180 -9.14 1.83 14.42
C LEU A 180 -10.24 1.03 15.13
N GLU A 181 -10.26 -0.29 14.92
CA GLU A 181 -10.82 -1.23 15.88
C GLU A 181 -9.68 -1.77 16.74
N ILE A 182 -9.82 -1.58 18.05
CA ILE A 182 -8.84 -2.01 19.06
C ILE A 182 -9.47 -3.13 19.89
N GLY A 183 -8.76 -4.25 20.02
CA GLY A 183 -9.11 -5.37 20.87
C GLY A 183 -9.02 -5.03 22.37
N ALA A 184 -9.18 -6.06 23.21
CA ALA A 184 -8.96 -5.92 24.65
C ALA A 184 -7.52 -5.48 24.94
N ALA A 185 -7.34 -4.56 25.87
CA ALA A 185 -6.04 -4.05 26.28
C ALA A 185 -6.06 -3.79 27.79
N GLY A 186 -5.22 -4.50 28.55
CA GLY A 186 -5.12 -4.33 30.01
C GLY A 186 -4.40 -3.05 30.43
N LYS A 187 -3.69 -2.39 29.50
CA LYS A 187 -2.94 -1.15 29.71
C LYS A 187 -3.37 -0.11 28.68
N SER A 188 -3.10 1.15 28.98
CA SER A 188 -3.25 2.23 28.00
C SER A 188 -2.33 1.99 26.81
N LEU A 189 -2.80 2.29 25.61
CA LEU A 189 -2.00 2.25 24.38
C LEU A 189 -1.81 3.67 23.85
N SER A 190 -0.61 3.98 23.36
CA SER A 190 -0.33 5.29 22.76
C SER A 190 0.26 5.12 21.36
N SER A 191 -0.30 5.81 20.36
CA SER A 191 0.14 5.77 18.97
C SER A 191 0.57 7.16 18.49
N LEU A 192 1.68 7.25 17.76
CA LEU A 192 2.07 8.47 17.08
C LEU A 192 1.08 8.79 15.95
N VAL A 193 0.49 9.99 16.00
CA VAL A 193 -0.45 10.45 14.98
C VAL A 193 0.27 11.25 13.92
N ALA A 194 0.85 12.38 14.31
CA ALA A 194 1.47 13.32 13.41
C ALA A 194 2.57 14.11 14.12
N SER A 195 3.59 14.46 13.36
CA SER A 195 4.62 15.42 13.70
C SER A 195 5.09 16.14 12.45
N ASP A 196 5.63 17.33 12.65
CA ASP A 196 6.42 18.00 11.63
C ASP A 196 7.60 18.69 12.35
N PRO A 197 8.84 18.45 11.90
CA PRO A 197 10.03 19.02 12.51
C PRO A 197 10.11 20.55 12.44
N LYS A 198 9.35 21.20 11.55
CA LYS A 198 9.26 22.67 11.46
C LYS A 198 8.10 23.26 12.26
N MET A 199 7.16 22.43 12.72
CA MET A 199 5.96 22.89 13.40
C MET A 199 6.03 22.66 14.91
N THR A 200 5.21 23.41 15.64
CA THR A 200 4.99 23.24 17.08
C THR A 200 3.69 22.48 17.32
N ALA A 201 3.72 21.46 18.18
CA ALA A 201 2.52 20.75 18.61
C ALA A 201 1.91 21.44 19.84
N THR A 202 0.59 21.61 19.84
CA THR A 202 -0.15 22.14 21.00
C THR A 202 -1.41 21.32 21.24
N LEU A 203 -1.70 21.04 22.51
CA LEU A 203 -2.94 20.42 22.93
C LEU A 203 -3.97 21.55 23.13
N VAL A 204 -5.14 21.42 22.50
CA VAL A 204 -6.25 22.38 22.61
C VAL A 204 -7.21 21.92 23.71
N ASP A 205 -7.56 20.64 23.68
CA ASP A 205 -8.35 19.97 24.71
C ASP A 205 -7.99 18.46 24.73
N SER A 206 -8.62 17.68 25.60
CA SER A 206 -8.33 16.23 25.73
C SER A 206 -8.52 15.40 24.45
N THR A 207 -9.21 15.92 23.44
CA THR A 207 -9.50 15.25 22.16
C THR A 207 -8.96 16.01 20.95
N THR A 208 -8.49 17.25 21.12
CA THR A 208 -8.07 18.14 20.04
C THR A 208 -6.64 18.61 20.23
N ALA A 209 -5.84 18.49 19.18
CA ALA A 209 -4.48 19.02 19.14
C ALA A 209 -4.21 19.63 17.76
N LYS A 210 -3.15 20.43 17.65
CA LYS A 210 -2.71 20.98 16.37
C LYS A 210 -1.20 21.05 16.26
N LEU A 211 -0.70 20.90 15.04
CA LEU A 211 0.64 21.33 14.64
C LEU A 211 0.49 22.67 13.92
N THR A 212 1.31 23.66 14.26
CA THR A 212 1.31 24.97 13.59
C THR A 212 2.71 25.46 13.28
N ASP A 213 2.88 26.09 12.13
CA ASP A 213 3.97 27.03 11.82
C ASP A 213 3.35 28.33 11.25
N ASP A 214 4.17 29.27 10.80
CA ASP A 214 3.71 30.57 10.28
C ASP A 214 2.88 30.46 8.99
N SER A 215 2.96 29.34 8.29
CA SER A 215 2.36 29.12 6.97
C SER A 215 1.14 28.21 6.97
N LYS A 216 1.08 27.22 7.88
CA LYS A 216 0.07 26.17 7.85
C LYS A 216 -0.29 25.66 9.25
N ALA A 217 -1.50 25.12 9.37
CA ALA A 217 -1.98 24.42 10.55
C ALA A 217 -2.47 23.01 10.18
N ILE A 218 -2.17 22.03 11.02
CA ILE A 218 -2.70 20.67 10.94
C ILE A 218 -3.48 20.43 12.22
N TRP A 219 -4.78 20.30 12.09
CA TRP A 219 -5.71 20.08 13.19
C TRP A 219 -6.03 18.60 13.31
N VAL A 220 -5.97 18.07 14.54
CA VAL A 220 -6.19 16.66 14.85
C VAL A 220 -7.31 16.53 15.87
N ARG A 221 -8.28 15.64 15.61
CA ARG A 221 -9.34 15.26 16.55
C ARG A 221 -9.33 13.76 16.77
N ALA A 222 -9.32 13.32 18.01
CA ALA A 222 -9.65 11.94 18.39
C ALA A 222 -11.14 11.81 18.70
N LEU A 223 -11.76 10.74 18.20
CA LEU A 223 -13.14 10.34 18.43
C LEU A 223 -13.16 8.90 18.93
N GLY A 224 -14.18 8.57 19.73
CA GLY A 224 -14.38 7.23 20.29
C GLY A 224 -14.17 7.18 21.81
N GLN A 225 -14.83 6.23 22.45
CA GLN A 225 -14.80 6.11 23.91
C GLN A 225 -13.38 5.78 24.40
N GLY A 226 -12.87 6.60 25.33
CA GLY A 226 -11.53 6.44 25.90
C GLY A 226 -10.39 6.81 24.95
N ALA A 227 -10.68 7.48 23.83
CA ALA A 227 -9.67 8.02 22.93
C ALA A 227 -9.39 9.49 23.28
N THR A 228 -8.14 9.81 23.60
CA THR A 228 -7.69 11.18 23.90
C THR A 228 -6.42 11.51 23.12
N LEU A 229 -6.05 12.79 23.08
CA LEU A 229 -4.80 13.25 22.52
C LEU A 229 -3.85 13.74 23.62
N SER A 230 -2.56 13.60 23.36
CA SER A 230 -1.50 14.26 24.13
C SER A 230 -0.43 14.80 23.20
N VAL A 231 0.35 15.75 23.71
CA VAL A 231 1.47 16.36 23.00
C VAL A 231 2.73 16.19 23.81
N SER A 232 3.83 15.81 23.15
CA SER A 232 5.16 15.89 23.72
C SER A 232 6.17 16.26 22.64
N GLY A 233 6.92 17.34 22.89
CA GLY A 233 7.75 17.98 21.89
C GLY A 233 6.93 18.40 20.67
N LYS A 234 7.36 17.98 19.46
CA LYS A 234 6.70 18.30 18.18
C LYS A 234 5.74 17.21 17.69
N ARG A 235 5.25 16.37 18.60
CA ARG A 235 4.49 15.15 18.28
C ARG A 235 3.13 15.16 18.94
N ILE A 236 2.11 14.77 18.18
CA ILE A 236 0.75 14.49 18.65
C ILE A 236 0.59 12.98 18.75
N TYR A 237 0.09 12.51 19.89
CA TYR A 237 -0.17 11.11 20.17
C TYR A 237 -1.65 10.87 20.43
N LEU A 238 -2.16 9.75 19.92
CA LEU A 238 -3.45 9.17 20.28
C LEU A 238 -3.24 8.26 21.48
N ASN A 239 -3.99 8.47 22.56
CA ASN A 239 -4.03 7.59 23.72
C ASN A 239 -5.37 6.85 23.75
N ILE A 240 -5.32 5.55 24.01
CA ILE A 240 -6.47 4.68 24.13
C ILE A 240 -6.47 4.10 25.54
N ALA A 241 -7.50 4.42 26.33
CA ALA A 241 -7.68 3.90 27.67
C ALA A 241 -7.69 2.36 27.69
N PRO A 242 -7.29 1.72 28.80
CA PRO A 242 -7.43 0.27 28.97
C PRO A 242 -8.90 -0.17 28.94
N GLY A 243 -9.17 -1.46 28.75
CA GLY A 243 -10.52 -2.01 28.74
C GLY A 243 -10.61 -3.44 28.18
N LYS A 244 -11.66 -4.14 28.60
CA LYS A 244 -11.87 -5.57 28.32
C LYS A 244 -12.64 -5.83 27.01
N ALA A 245 -13.39 -4.84 26.52
CA ALA A 245 -14.18 -4.95 25.29
C ALA A 245 -13.42 -4.39 24.08
N LYS A 246 -13.82 -4.84 22.89
CA LYS A 246 -13.44 -4.18 21.65
C LYS A 246 -13.98 -2.75 21.63
N ARG A 247 -13.21 -1.83 21.07
CA ARG A 247 -13.61 -0.42 20.95
C ARG A 247 -13.18 0.17 19.62
N LEU A 248 -13.84 1.24 19.24
CA LEU A 248 -13.55 1.98 18.04
C LEU A 248 -12.97 3.35 18.39
N ALA A 249 -11.93 3.73 17.67
CA ALA A 249 -11.39 5.08 17.70
C ALA A 249 -11.25 5.60 16.27
N LYS A 250 -11.38 6.91 16.10
CA LYS A 250 -11.12 7.58 14.83
C LYS A 250 -10.30 8.83 15.07
N VAL A 251 -9.24 8.99 14.28
CA VAL A 251 -8.48 10.23 14.22
C VAL A 251 -8.86 10.96 12.94
N LEU A 252 -9.23 12.22 13.04
CA LEU A 252 -9.44 13.13 11.93
C LEU A 252 -8.28 14.13 11.87
N ILE A 253 -7.75 14.36 10.68
CA ILE A 253 -6.64 15.29 10.41
C ILE A 253 -7.12 16.25 9.33
N CYS A 254 -7.19 17.55 9.64
CA CYS A 254 -7.71 18.61 8.77
C CYS A 254 -6.70 19.76 8.68
N ASN A 255 -6.81 20.59 7.65
CA ASN A 255 -5.96 21.78 7.48
C ASN A 255 -6.51 23.05 8.19
N SER A 256 -7.68 22.95 8.82
CA SER A 256 -8.30 24.07 9.55
C SER A 256 -9.20 23.56 10.67
N GLU A 257 -9.43 24.40 11.69
CA GLU A 257 -10.37 24.13 12.78
C GLU A 257 -11.81 24.05 12.28
N LYS A 258 -12.19 24.96 11.37
CA LYS A 258 -13.50 24.96 10.71
C LYS A 258 -13.75 23.64 9.98
N GLY A 259 -12.74 23.15 9.26
CA GLY A 259 -12.77 21.84 8.61
C GLY A 259 -12.93 20.72 9.64
N LEU A 260 -12.12 20.74 10.70
CA LEU A 260 -12.18 19.75 11.78
C LEU A 260 -13.61 19.63 12.36
N ASN A 261 -14.24 20.75 12.69
CA ASN A 261 -15.58 20.76 13.29
C ASN A 261 -16.65 20.23 12.32
N LYS A 262 -16.61 20.63 11.04
CA LYS A 262 -17.53 20.13 10.00
C LYS A 262 -17.38 18.63 9.76
N VAL A 263 -16.13 18.16 9.63
CA VAL A 263 -15.81 16.75 9.37
C VAL A 263 -16.20 15.90 10.58
N THR A 264 -15.93 16.38 11.79
CA THR A 264 -16.33 15.70 13.04
C THR A 264 -17.83 15.45 13.10
N ALA A 265 -18.65 16.46 12.76
CA ALA A 265 -20.11 16.31 12.73
C ALA A 265 -20.60 15.23 11.75
N ARG A 266 -19.86 14.94 10.67
CA ARG A 266 -20.18 13.89 9.68
C ARG A 266 -19.59 12.52 10.01
N HIS A 267 -18.71 12.43 11.01
CA HIS A 267 -18.00 11.21 11.37
C HIS A 267 -18.19 10.81 12.85
N SER A 268 -19.22 11.33 13.50
CA SER A 268 -19.59 10.97 14.89
C SER A 268 -19.87 9.47 15.05
N ALA A 269 -20.48 8.84 14.04
CA ALA A 269 -20.60 7.40 13.95
C ALA A 269 -19.28 6.78 13.43
N ILE A 270 -18.69 5.89 14.24
CA ILE A 270 -17.49 5.13 13.87
C ILE A 270 -17.91 3.72 13.48
N GLU A 271 -17.67 3.37 12.23
CA GLU A 271 -17.87 2.00 11.73
C GLU A 271 -16.58 1.20 11.84
N SER A 272 -16.69 -0.07 12.21
CA SER A 272 -15.52 -0.95 12.35
C SER A 272 -14.79 -1.19 11.01
N PRO A 273 -13.44 -1.12 10.98
CA PRO A 273 -12.63 -1.59 9.86
C PRO A 273 -12.75 -3.10 9.59
N ALA A 274 -13.26 -3.91 10.52
CA ALA A 274 -13.46 -5.35 10.33
C ALA A 274 -14.36 -5.67 9.13
N ARG A 275 -15.25 -4.75 8.74
CA ARG A 275 -16.08 -4.89 7.52
C ARG A 275 -15.26 -5.02 6.23
N PHE A 276 -14.02 -4.53 6.23
CA PHE A 276 -13.10 -4.62 5.08
C PHE A 276 -12.25 -5.88 5.09
N THR A 277 -12.41 -6.76 6.10
CA THR A 277 -11.65 -8.01 6.21
C THR A 277 -12.31 -9.18 5.46
N LYS A 278 -13.54 -8.96 4.99
CA LYS A 278 -14.24 -9.87 4.07
C LYS A 278 -13.94 -9.41 2.64
N GLY A 279 -13.77 -10.35 1.72
CA GLY A 279 -13.54 -10.08 0.31
C GLY A 279 -14.52 -9.02 -0.20
N GLY A 280 -13.99 -8.00 -0.88
CA GLY A 280 -14.78 -6.91 -1.44
C GLY A 280 -14.90 -6.99 -2.95
N PRO A 281 -15.53 -5.97 -3.57
CA PRO A 281 -15.62 -5.89 -5.03
C PRO A 281 -14.24 -6.01 -5.68
N GLY A 282 -14.18 -6.86 -6.73
CA GLY A 282 -13.06 -6.88 -7.65
C GLY A 282 -12.92 -5.51 -8.33
N ILE A 283 -11.68 -5.07 -8.54
CA ILE A 283 -11.38 -3.80 -9.24
C ILE A 283 -10.74 -4.04 -10.61
N TRP A 284 -10.49 -5.31 -10.96
CA TRP A 284 -9.81 -5.71 -12.17
C TRP A 284 -10.76 -6.53 -13.02
N GLN A 285 -10.81 -6.20 -14.31
CA GLN A 285 -11.57 -6.95 -15.30
C GLN A 285 -10.79 -8.21 -15.71
N LEU A 286 -11.51 -9.20 -16.25
CA LEU A 286 -10.87 -10.37 -16.85
C LEU A 286 -10.29 -10.02 -18.22
N LEU A 287 -9.17 -10.64 -18.56
CA LEU A 287 -8.59 -10.60 -19.90
C LEU A 287 -8.60 -12.00 -20.51
N LYS A 288 -8.65 -12.09 -21.83
CA LYS A 288 -8.55 -13.36 -22.55
C LYS A 288 -7.36 -13.36 -23.48
N THR A 289 -6.64 -14.47 -23.50
CA THR A 289 -5.60 -14.76 -24.48
C THR A 289 -5.81 -16.14 -25.10
N LYS A 290 -5.08 -16.44 -26.17
CA LYS A 290 -5.00 -17.77 -26.76
C LYS A 290 -3.58 -18.28 -26.62
N GLY A 291 -3.42 -19.57 -26.32
CA GLY A 291 -2.14 -20.24 -26.37
C GLY A 291 -1.86 -20.85 -27.73
N ILE A 292 -0.73 -21.55 -27.82
CA ILE A 292 -0.29 -22.33 -28.96
C ILE A 292 0.03 -23.72 -28.43
N VAL A 293 -0.69 -24.73 -28.92
CA VAL A 293 -0.36 -26.13 -28.63
C VAL A 293 0.89 -26.52 -29.44
N GLY A 294 1.89 -27.01 -28.73
CA GLY A 294 3.17 -27.40 -29.30
C GLY A 294 3.05 -28.69 -30.10
N LYS A 295 3.76 -28.77 -31.23
CA LYS A 295 3.95 -30.05 -31.91
C LYS A 295 5.05 -30.84 -31.18
N PRO A 296 4.92 -32.17 -31.02
CA PRO A 296 6.00 -33.00 -30.50
C PRO A 296 7.28 -32.80 -31.30
N ARG A 297 8.38 -32.55 -30.61
CA ARG A 297 9.73 -32.48 -31.17
C ARG A 297 10.64 -33.35 -30.32
N ASP A 298 11.13 -34.43 -30.90
CA ASP A 298 11.87 -35.47 -30.21
C ASP A 298 11.09 -36.01 -28.99
N ALA A 299 11.59 -35.77 -27.77
CA ALA A 299 11.03 -36.35 -26.54
C ALA A 299 9.99 -35.47 -25.83
N PHE A 300 9.70 -34.25 -26.32
CA PHE A 300 8.78 -33.33 -25.64
C PHE A 300 7.95 -32.47 -26.61
N ALA A 301 6.80 -32.00 -26.14
CA ALA A 301 6.03 -30.92 -26.76
C ALA A 301 6.06 -29.70 -25.82
N VAL A 302 6.09 -28.49 -26.40
CA VAL A 302 6.07 -27.24 -25.62
C VAL A 302 4.85 -26.43 -25.99
N ASP A 303 3.90 -26.38 -25.08
CA ASP A 303 2.75 -25.50 -25.18
C ASP A 303 3.11 -24.09 -24.70
N THR A 304 2.57 -23.08 -25.38
CA THR A 304 2.84 -21.68 -25.05
C THR A 304 1.55 -20.98 -24.64
N ILE A 305 1.48 -20.56 -23.38
CA ILE A 305 0.42 -19.67 -22.89
C ILE A 305 0.82 -18.22 -23.16
N ARG A 306 0.05 -17.50 -23.97
CA ARG A 306 0.32 -16.08 -24.25
C ARG A 306 -0.06 -15.19 -23.06
N LEU A 307 0.89 -14.40 -22.58
CA LEU A 307 0.67 -13.37 -21.55
C LEU A 307 -0.13 -12.17 -22.13
N PRO A 308 -0.99 -11.51 -21.33
CA PRO A 308 -1.74 -10.33 -21.75
C PRO A 308 -0.86 -9.06 -21.72
N PHE A 309 0.13 -9.00 -22.61
CA PHE A 309 1.06 -7.85 -22.70
C PHE A 309 0.34 -6.53 -23.01
N ASP A 310 -0.68 -6.57 -23.86
CA ASP A 310 -1.61 -5.45 -24.01
C ASP A 310 -2.73 -5.59 -22.98
N ASN A 311 -2.63 -4.80 -21.92
CA ASN A 311 -3.61 -4.76 -20.84
C ASN A 311 -3.93 -3.30 -20.48
N PRO A 312 -5.18 -3.02 -20.05
CA PRO A 312 -5.65 -1.65 -19.81
C PRO A 312 -4.91 -0.96 -18.65
N TRP A 313 -4.29 -1.71 -17.76
CA TRP A 313 -3.60 -1.19 -16.57
C TRP A 313 -2.12 -0.93 -16.80
N LYS A 314 -1.61 -1.16 -18.01
CA LYS A 314 -0.18 -1.07 -18.36
C LYS A 314 0.69 -1.85 -17.36
N ALA A 315 0.16 -2.96 -16.84
CA ALA A 315 0.88 -3.87 -15.97
C ALA A 315 2.01 -4.54 -16.76
N LEU A 316 3.17 -4.64 -16.12
CA LEU A 316 4.33 -5.32 -16.68
C LEU A 316 4.30 -6.80 -16.28
N LEU A 317 4.46 -7.68 -17.26
CA LEU A 317 4.30 -9.13 -17.12
C LEU A 317 5.66 -9.85 -16.99
N PHE A 318 6.58 -9.27 -16.21
CA PHE A 318 7.85 -9.90 -15.87
C PHE A 318 7.59 -11.00 -14.83
N THR A 319 7.23 -12.19 -15.33
CA THR A 319 6.83 -13.33 -14.48
C THR A 319 8.00 -13.82 -13.65
N SER A 320 7.77 -14.02 -12.36
CA SER A 320 8.83 -14.38 -11.39
C SER A 320 8.54 -15.69 -10.64
N GLY A 321 7.32 -16.19 -10.68
CA GLY A 321 6.95 -17.47 -10.08
C GLY A 321 5.55 -17.89 -10.50
N HIS A 322 5.30 -19.19 -10.51
CA HIS A 322 3.96 -19.74 -10.75
C HIS A 322 3.78 -21.07 -10.01
N ASP A 323 2.53 -21.45 -9.77
CA ASP A 323 2.15 -22.76 -9.25
C ASP A 323 0.66 -23.00 -9.52
N PHE A 324 0.19 -24.24 -9.36
CA PHE A 324 -1.16 -24.65 -9.70
C PHE A 324 -2.02 -24.90 -8.48
N LEU A 325 -3.29 -24.52 -8.57
CA LEU A 325 -4.35 -24.86 -7.62
C LEU A 325 -4.93 -26.24 -7.97
N GLU A 326 -5.69 -26.82 -7.04
CA GLU A 326 -6.32 -28.15 -7.24
C GLU A 326 -7.32 -28.17 -8.40
N ASP A 327 -7.90 -27.02 -8.73
CA ASP A 327 -8.82 -26.84 -9.87
C ASP A 327 -8.10 -26.66 -11.22
N GLN A 328 -6.78 -26.94 -11.27
CA GLN A 328 -5.89 -26.77 -12.42
C GLN A 328 -5.71 -25.32 -12.89
N SER A 329 -6.28 -24.33 -12.19
CA SER A 329 -5.96 -22.94 -12.44
C SER A 329 -4.55 -22.61 -11.91
N ALA A 330 -3.82 -21.75 -12.62
CA ALA A 330 -2.49 -21.32 -12.19
C ALA A 330 -2.56 -19.99 -11.45
N LEU A 331 -1.63 -19.78 -10.52
CA LEU A 331 -1.27 -18.47 -10.01
C LEU A 331 0.08 -18.08 -10.58
N VAL A 332 0.22 -16.84 -11.07
CA VAL A 332 1.46 -16.32 -11.68
C VAL A 332 1.83 -14.99 -11.05
N ALA A 333 2.98 -14.91 -10.39
CA ALA A 333 3.53 -13.68 -9.82
C ALA A 333 4.34 -12.90 -10.87
N THR A 334 4.33 -11.56 -10.79
CA THR A 334 5.22 -10.68 -11.54
C THR A 334 6.05 -9.81 -10.61
N VAL A 335 7.34 -9.62 -10.93
CA VAL A 335 8.28 -8.88 -10.07
C VAL A 335 7.88 -7.42 -9.81
N HIS A 336 6.96 -6.85 -10.60
CA HIS A 336 6.42 -5.50 -10.40
C HIS A 336 5.27 -5.41 -9.38
N GLY A 337 4.89 -6.53 -8.76
CA GLY A 337 4.01 -6.54 -7.58
C GLY A 337 2.67 -7.21 -7.78
N ASP A 338 2.46 -7.92 -8.88
CA ASP A 338 1.16 -8.55 -9.17
C ASP A 338 1.18 -10.05 -8.96
N VAL A 339 0.00 -10.60 -8.68
CA VAL A 339 -0.33 -12.01 -8.80
C VAL A 339 -1.54 -12.12 -9.71
N TRP A 340 -1.45 -12.97 -10.73
CA TRP A 340 -2.51 -13.26 -11.67
C TRP A 340 -3.06 -14.65 -11.42
N ARG A 341 -4.38 -14.82 -11.48
CA ARG A 341 -5.02 -16.14 -11.59
C ARG A 341 -5.30 -16.41 -13.07
N VAL A 342 -4.90 -17.58 -13.53
CA VAL A 342 -5.01 -18.03 -14.91
C VAL A 342 -5.89 -19.28 -14.94
N THR A 343 -6.99 -19.21 -15.69
CA THR A 343 -8.01 -20.27 -15.79
C THR A 343 -8.25 -20.62 -17.26
N GLY A 344 -8.90 -21.76 -17.53
CA GLY A 344 -9.10 -22.24 -18.90
C GLY A 344 -7.81 -22.77 -19.54
N ILE A 345 -6.92 -23.36 -18.72
CA ILE A 345 -5.74 -24.08 -19.21
C ILE A 345 -6.23 -25.50 -19.52
N ASP A 346 -6.43 -25.79 -20.79
CA ASP A 346 -6.85 -27.10 -21.31
C ASP A 346 -5.92 -27.57 -22.44
N ASP A 347 -6.22 -28.73 -23.03
CA ASP A 347 -5.44 -29.34 -24.11
C ASP A 347 -5.52 -28.58 -25.46
N LYS A 348 -6.39 -27.58 -25.56
CA LYS A 348 -6.61 -26.78 -26.79
C LYS A 348 -6.00 -25.39 -26.70
N LEU A 349 -5.95 -24.82 -25.49
CA LEU A 349 -5.48 -23.47 -25.19
C LEU A 349 -6.19 -22.37 -26.00
N GLU A 350 -7.44 -22.60 -26.40
CA GLU A 350 -8.21 -21.69 -27.26
C GLU A 350 -8.73 -20.44 -26.52
N SER A 351 -8.90 -20.52 -25.19
CA SER A 351 -9.39 -19.41 -24.37
C SER A 351 -8.86 -19.46 -22.94
N ILE A 352 -7.77 -18.74 -22.71
CA ILE A 352 -7.13 -18.63 -21.41
C ILE A 352 -7.57 -17.32 -20.77
N THR A 353 -8.12 -17.40 -19.56
CA THR A 353 -8.64 -16.24 -18.83
C THR A 353 -7.69 -15.81 -17.73
N TRP A 354 -7.30 -14.54 -17.76
CA TRP A 354 -6.40 -13.89 -16.82
C TRP A 354 -7.18 -12.94 -15.92
N THR A 355 -7.02 -13.10 -14.60
CA THR A 355 -7.55 -12.16 -13.60
C THR A 355 -6.39 -11.65 -12.76
N ARG A 356 -6.20 -10.33 -12.71
CA ARG A 356 -5.24 -9.71 -11.79
C ARG A 356 -5.77 -9.88 -10.36
N PHE A 357 -5.21 -10.82 -9.62
CA PHE A 357 -5.77 -11.33 -8.36
C PHE A 357 -5.33 -10.49 -7.17
N ALA A 358 -4.03 -10.17 -7.10
CA ALA A 358 -3.43 -9.27 -6.11
C ALA A 358 -2.46 -8.31 -6.79
N THR A 359 -2.27 -7.12 -6.22
CA THR A 359 -1.39 -6.08 -6.76
C THR A 359 -0.68 -5.34 -5.63
N GLY A 360 0.41 -4.66 -5.97
CA GLY A 360 1.15 -3.80 -5.05
C GLY A 360 2.04 -4.56 -4.07
N LEU A 361 2.32 -5.84 -4.30
CA LEU A 361 3.26 -6.60 -3.46
C LEU A 361 4.71 -6.15 -3.68
N PHE A 362 5.55 -6.31 -2.66
CA PHE A 362 6.93 -5.83 -2.73
C PHE A 362 7.83 -6.83 -3.45
N GLN A 363 7.95 -6.63 -4.77
CA GLN A 363 8.80 -7.43 -5.66
C GLN A 363 8.66 -8.93 -5.38
N PRO A 364 7.50 -9.54 -5.71
CA PRO A 364 7.29 -10.94 -5.46
C PRO A 364 8.21 -11.76 -6.38
N LEU A 365 9.10 -12.56 -5.79
CA LEU A 365 10.17 -13.29 -6.50
C LEU A 365 9.95 -14.81 -6.48
N GLY A 366 8.84 -15.28 -5.91
CA GLY A 366 8.49 -16.68 -5.90
C GLY A 366 7.06 -16.89 -5.43
N LEU A 367 6.47 -17.99 -5.87
CA LEU A 367 5.10 -18.38 -5.56
C LEU A 367 5.05 -19.88 -5.32
N LYS A 368 4.34 -20.31 -4.28
CA LYS A 368 4.04 -21.71 -4.01
C LYS A 368 2.58 -21.86 -3.57
N VAL A 369 1.90 -22.88 -4.07
CA VAL A 369 0.59 -23.31 -3.57
C VAL A 369 0.80 -24.40 -2.53
N VAL A 370 0.21 -24.21 -1.35
CA VAL A 370 0.19 -25.18 -0.26
C VAL A 370 -1.24 -25.24 0.29
N ASN A 371 -1.82 -26.44 0.40
CA ASN A 371 -3.21 -26.65 0.83
C ASN A 371 -4.19 -25.75 0.05
N ASN A 372 -4.05 -25.74 -1.28
CA ASN A 372 -4.87 -24.96 -2.22
C ASN A 372 -4.88 -23.44 -1.95
N ARG A 373 -3.80 -22.90 -1.37
CA ARG A 373 -3.60 -21.47 -1.09
C ARG A 373 -2.26 -21.01 -1.63
N GLY A 374 -2.25 -19.89 -2.34
CA GLY A 374 -1.03 -19.25 -2.80
C GLY A 374 -0.24 -18.63 -1.65
N TYR A 375 1.07 -18.75 -1.70
CA TYR A 375 2.03 -18.10 -0.82
C TYR A 375 3.10 -17.45 -1.69
N VAL A 376 3.32 -16.15 -1.50
CA VAL A 376 4.21 -15.34 -2.33
C VAL A 376 5.30 -14.74 -1.46
N ILE A 377 6.56 -14.99 -1.83
CA ILE A 377 7.70 -14.37 -1.17
C ILE A 377 7.99 -13.01 -1.83
N GLY A 378 7.83 -11.94 -1.05
CA GLY A 378 8.30 -10.61 -1.39
C GLY A 378 9.57 -10.26 -0.62
N ARG A 379 10.13 -9.08 -0.88
CA ARG A 379 11.30 -8.57 -0.14
C ARG A 379 11.00 -8.23 1.32
N ASP A 380 9.73 -8.06 1.66
CA ASP A 380 9.26 -7.71 3.00
C ASP A 380 8.86 -8.92 3.84
N GLN A 381 8.15 -9.89 3.25
CA GLN A 381 7.53 -11.02 3.94
C GLN A 381 7.03 -12.12 2.97
N ILE A 382 6.55 -13.24 3.54
CA ILE A 382 5.69 -14.18 2.82
C ILE A 382 4.23 -13.75 3.00
N THR A 383 3.53 -13.54 1.91
CA THR A 383 2.11 -13.16 1.88
C THR A 383 1.27 -14.34 1.41
N ARG A 384 0.08 -14.51 1.98
CA ARG A 384 -0.91 -15.51 1.57
C ARG A 384 -2.01 -14.85 0.75
#